data_AF-A0A0M9X9T5-F1
#
_entry.id   AF-A0A0M9X9T5-F1
#
_cell.length_a   1.000
_cell.length_b   1.000
_cell.length_c   1.000
_cell.angle_alpha   90.00
_cell.angle_beta   90.00
_cell.angle_gamma   90.00
#
_symmetry.space_group_name_H-M   'P 1'
#
loop_
_entity.id
_entity.type
_entity.pdbx_description
1 polymer ?
#
loop_
_entity_poly.entity_id
_entity_poly.type
_entity_poly.pdbx_seq_one_letter_code
_entity_poly.pdbx_strand_id
1 'polypeptide(L)'
;MDTSAAEEVRMSQGYFQCLKNHGVKIGKIGSKVEGVDPDLLGWAGVDVSVDHPDAEKKCLGKKPLPPAETDPERNPNYMSDYAEYIQCMNAKGLKVDPLPNGEGWNYKAGTTPPRNADQIDQECMIEAFSE
;
A
#
# COMPACT_ATOMS: atom_id res chain seq x y z
N MET A 1 -3.00 -0.73 -13.65
CA MET A 1 -3.78 0.29 -12.91
C MET A 1 -2.81 1.37 -12.49
N ASP A 2 -3.13 2.66 -12.68
CA ASP A 2 -2.31 3.76 -12.17
C ASP A 2 -2.49 3.83 -10.64
N THR A 3 -1.61 3.17 -9.87
CA THR A 3 -1.62 3.14 -8.40
C THR A 3 -1.20 4.48 -7.77
N SER A 4 -1.79 5.58 -8.25
CA SER A 4 -1.63 6.88 -7.61
C SER A 4 -2.35 6.87 -6.25
N ALA A 5 -1.78 7.56 -5.25
CA ALA A 5 -2.42 7.74 -3.95
C ALA A 5 -3.85 8.31 -4.06
N ALA A 6 -4.12 9.11 -5.11
CA ALA A 6 -5.44 9.65 -5.38
C ALA A 6 -6.45 8.56 -5.81
N GLU A 7 -6.02 7.60 -6.64
CA GLU A 7 -6.84 6.46 -7.03
C GLU A 7 -7.10 5.52 -5.85
N GLU A 8 -6.07 5.23 -5.06
CA GLU A 8 -6.20 4.40 -3.86
C GLU A 8 -7.24 4.96 -2.87
N VAL A 9 -7.18 6.26 -2.56
CA VAL A 9 -8.16 6.90 -1.67
C VAL A 9 -9.57 6.78 -2.23
N ARG A 10 -9.75 7.00 -3.54
CA ARG A 10 -11.08 6.91 -4.18
C ARG A 10 -11.63 5.48 -4.14
N MET A 11 -10.82 4.49 -4.47
CA MET A 11 -11.23 3.08 -4.43
C MET A 11 -11.54 2.62 -3.00
N SER A 12 -10.78 3.12 -2.02
CA SER A 12 -10.88 2.70 -0.62
C SER A 12 -12.04 3.33 0.17
N GLN A 13 -12.84 4.24 -0.43
CA GLN A 13 -13.93 4.91 0.30
C GLN A 13 -14.95 3.93 0.89
N GLY A 14 -15.31 2.86 0.17
CA GLY A 14 -16.22 1.84 0.68
C GLY A 14 -15.67 1.12 1.91
N TYR A 15 -14.35 0.87 1.92
CA TYR A 15 -13.64 0.27 3.04
C TYR A 15 -13.61 1.22 4.24
N PHE A 16 -13.17 2.47 4.04
CA PHE A 16 -13.09 3.48 5.09
C PHE A 16 -14.45 3.76 5.72
N GLN A 17 -15.52 3.83 4.92
CA GLN A 17 -16.87 4.03 5.46
C GLN A 17 -17.33 2.84 6.30
N CYS A 18 -17.00 1.61 5.89
CA CYS A 18 -17.31 0.41 6.66
C CYS A 18 -16.60 0.43 8.02
N LEU A 19 -15.29 0.70 8.04
CA LEU A 19 -14.49 0.78 9.26
C LEU A 19 -15.03 1.84 10.22
N LYS A 20 -15.38 3.03 9.69
CA LYS A 20 -15.99 4.11 10.47
C LYS A 20 -17.31 3.68 11.11
N ASN A 21 -18.16 2.96 10.37
CA ASN A 21 -19.42 2.42 10.90
C ASN A 21 -19.20 1.35 11.99
N HIS A 22 -18.02 0.72 12.00
CA HIS A 22 -17.61 -0.26 13.00
C HIS A 22 -16.72 0.32 14.10
N GLY A 23 -16.72 1.65 14.27
CA GLY A 23 -16.11 2.31 15.43
C GLY A 23 -14.63 2.66 15.28
N VAL A 24 -14.02 2.39 14.11
CA VAL A 24 -12.66 2.85 13.81
C VAL A 24 -12.69 4.36 13.59
N LYS A 25 -11.77 5.08 14.24
CA LYS A 25 -11.67 6.54 14.09
C LYS A 25 -11.07 6.88 12.73
N ILE A 26 -11.94 7.20 11.78
CA ILE A 26 -11.55 7.65 10.45
C ILE A 26 -11.97 9.09 10.23
N GLY A 27 -10.97 9.93 9.97
CA GLY A 27 -11.13 11.34 9.63
C GLY A 27 -11.24 11.57 8.13
N LYS A 28 -11.45 12.84 7.77
CA LYS A 28 -11.35 13.31 6.38
C LYS A 28 -9.89 13.31 5.93
N ILE A 29 -9.66 13.13 4.63
CA ILE A 29 -8.33 13.11 4.02
C ILE A 29 -7.67 14.49 4.04
N GLY A 30 -8.47 15.57 3.98
CA GLY A 30 -7.97 16.93 3.97
C GLY A 30 -7.03 17.18 2.78
N SER A 31 -5.93 17.89 3.00
CA SER A 31 -4.95 18.23 1.97
C SER A 31 -3.79 17.22 1.87
N LYS A 32 -3.98 15.98 2.34
CA LYS A 32 -2.90 14.97 2.36
C LYS A 32 -2.57 14.41 0.97
N VAL A 33 -3.51 14.45 0.04
CA VAL A 33 -3.35 13.90 -1.31
C VAL A 33 -3.79 14.94 -2.32
N GLU A 34 -2.91 15.30 -3.24
CA GLU A 34 -3.20 16.25 -4.31
C GLU A 34 -4.25 15.67 -5.28
N GLY A 35 -5.18 16.52 -5.75
CA GLY A 35 -6.21 16.10 -6.71
C GLY A 35 -7.34 15.25 -6.12
N VAL A 36 -7.42 15.11 -4.80
CA VAL A 36 -8.49 14.40 -4.09
C VAL A 36 -9.42 15.40 -3.39
N ASP A 37 -10.72 15.12 -3.37
CA ASP A 37 -11.68 15.91 -2.61
C ASP A 37 -11.35 15.82 -1.10
N PRO A 38 -11.07 16.94 -0.42
CA PRO A 38 -10.64 16.94 0.98
C PRO A 38 -11.69 16.39 1.95
N ASP A 39 -12.96 16.28 1.54
CA ASP A 39 -14.05 15.74 2.36
C ASP A 39 -14.16 14.21 2.33
N LEU A 40 -13.42 13.53 1.44
CA LEU A 40 -13.34 12.07 1.43
C LEU A 40 -12.72 11.53 2.72
N LEU A 41 -13.06 10.29 3.08
CA LEU A 41 -12.43 9.62 4.21
C LEU A 41 -10.97 9.30 3.87
N GLY A 42 -10.08 9.44 4.85
CA GLY A 42 -8.68 9.05 4.72
C GLY A 42 -8.37 7.69 5.34
N TRP A 43 -7.10 7.30 5.28
CA TRP A 43 -6.61 6.12 5.97
C TRP A 43 -6.79 6.21 7.48
N ALA A 44 -6.98 5.04 8.11
CA ALA A 44 -6.96 4.93 9.56
C ALA A 44 -5.55 5.30 10.09
N GLY A 45 -5.50 6.00 11.22
CA GLY A 45 -4.23 6.33 11.88
C GLY A 45 -3.70 5.21 12.78
N VAL A 46 -4.18 3.98 12.61
CA VAL A 46 -3.95 2.80 13.45
C VAL A 46 -3.85 1.55 12.59
N ASP A 47 -3.26 0.48 13.12
CA ASP A 47 -3.28 -0.83 12.46
C ASP A 47 -4.64 -1.48 12.73
N VAL A 48 -5.54 -1.40 11.75
CA VAL A 48 -6.92 -1.87 11.89
C VAL A 48 -6.97 -3.38 12.16
N SER A 49 -6.03 -4.16 11.62
CA SER A 49 -6.01 -5.61 11.80
C SER A 49 -5.66 -6.03 13.23
N VAL A 50 -4.86 -5.21 13.92
CA VAL A 50 -4.42 -5.45 15.31
C VAL A 50 -5.33 -4.76 16.31
N ASP A 51 -5.64 -3.48 16.09
CA ASP A 51 -6.38 -2.64 17.04
C ASP A 51 -7.90 -2.83 16.92
N HIS A 52 -8.38 -3.24 15.74
CA HIS A 52 -9.81 -3.39 15.42
C HIS A 52 -10.13 -4.66 14.60
N PRO A 53 -9.69 -5.86 15.03
CA PRO A 53 -9.78 -7.09 14.23
C PRO A 53 -11.22 -7.46 13.84
N ASP A 54 -12.20 -7.14 14.68
CA ASP A 54 -13.62 -7.37 14.39
C ASP A 54 -14.15 -6.44 13.27
N ALA A 55 -13.65 -5.21 13.20
CA ALA A 55 -14.01 -4.26 12.14
C ALA A 55 -13.32 -4.67 10.84
N GLU A 56 -12.02 -5.01 10.89
CA GLU A 56 -11.25 -5.54 9.77
C GLU A 56 -12.00 -6.72 9.14
N LYS A 57 -12.35 -7.73 9.95
CA LYS A 57 -13.04 -8.94 9.46
C LYS A 57 -14.37 -8.65 8.77
N LYS A 58 -15.13 -7.66 9.25
CA LYS A 58 -16.43 -7.29 8.64
C LYS A 58 -16.25 -6.45 7.37
N CYS A 59 -15.18 -5.68 7.29
CA CYS A 59 -14.94 -4.74 6.22
C CYS A 59 -14.00 -5.25 5.13
N LEU A 60 -13.31 -6.38 5.35
CA LEU A 60 -12.33 -6.94 4.43
C LEU A 60 -12.87 -7.08 2.99
N GLY A 61 -14.13 -7.52 2.83
CA GLY A 61 -14.77 -7.63 1.51
C GLY A 61 -15.11 -6.30 0.82
N LYS A 62 -14.83 -5.15 1.46
CA LYS A 62 -14.92 -3.81 0.88
C LYS A 62 -13.55 -3.19 0.60
N LYS A 63 -12.47 -3.84 1.04
CA LYS A 63 -11.11 -3.42 0.72
C LYS A 63 -10.91 -3.60 -0.79
N PRO A 64 -10.41 -2.57 -1.51
CA PRO A 64 -10.01 -2.75 -2.89
C PRO A 64 -9.05 -3.93 -3.00
N LEU A 65 -9.29 -4.80 -3.97
CA LEU A 65 -8.32 -5.85 -4.27
C LEU A 65 -7.05 -5.18 -4.77
N PRO A 66 -5.87 -5.66 -4.35
CA PRO A 66 -4.64 -5.25 -5.01
C PRO A 66 -4.73 -5.62 -6.50
N PRO A 67 -3.99 -4.91 -7.37
CA PRO A 67 -3.76 -5.35 -8.74
C PRO A 67 -3.42 -6.85 -8.78
N ALA A 68 -3.92 -7.56 -9.79
CA ALA A 68 -3.73 -9.01 -9.85
C ALA A 68 -2.24 -9.39 -9.96
N GLU A 69 -1.46 -8.48 -10.53
CA GLU A 69 -0.01 -8.54 -10.68
C GLU A 69 0.70 -8.49 -9.32
N THR A 70 0.17 -7.75 -8.34
CA THR A 70 0.76 -7.69 -6.98
C THR A 70 0.10 -8.65 -5.98
N ASP A 71 -0.74 -9.57 -6.46
CA ASP A 71 -1.41 -10.58 -5.65
C ASP A 71 -0.71 -11.95 -5.81
N PRO A 72 -0.07 -12.51 -4.76
CA PRO A 72 0.62 -13.80 -4.85
C PRO A 72 -0.30 -14.97 -5.19
N GLU A 73 -1.60 -14.88 -4.95
CA GLU A 73 -2.56 -15.94 -5.31
C GLU A 73 -2.94 -15.89 -6.79
N ARG A 74 -2.70 -14.76 -7.46
CA ARG A 74 -3.17 -14.50 -8.84
C ARG A 74 -2.05 -14.27 -9.83
N ASN A 75 -0.87 -13.84 -9.36
CA ASN A 75 0.32 -13.70 -10.17
C ASN A 75 1.22 -14.96 -10.04
N PRO A 76 1.31 -15.81 -11.07
CA PRO A 76 2.19 -16.98 -11.05
C PRO A 76 3.69 -16.62 -10.98
N ASN A 77 4.05 -15.38 -11.33
CA ASN A 77 5.41 -14.86 -11.32
C ASN A 77 5.72 -14.00 -10.08
N TYR A 78 4.80 -13.90 -9.11
CA TYR A 78 4.88 -12.96 -8.00
C TYR A 78 6.25 -12.88 -7.32
N MET A 79 6.87 -14.01 -7.00
CA MET A 79 8.17 -14.03 -6.32
C MET A 79 9.34 -13.59 -7.22
N SER A 80 9.21 -13.74 -8.54
CA SER A 80 10.18 -13.21 -9.51
C SER A 80 10.06 -11.69 -9.56
N ASP A 81 8.86 -11.18 -9.79
CA ASP A 81 8.56 -9.75 -9.87
C ASP A 81 8.90 -9.05 -8.54
N TYR A 82 8.59 -9.68 -7.41
CA TYR A 82 9.01 -9.21 -6.09
C TYR A 82 10.54 -9.12 -5.96
N ALA A 83 11.29 -10.08 -6.48
CA ALA A 83 12.75 -10.02 -6.45
C ALA A 83 13.28 -8.88 -7.33
N GLU A 84 12.67 -8.63 -8.49
CA GLU A 84 12.99 -7.51 -9.38
C GLU A 84 12.71 -6.15 -8.74
N TYR A 85 11.55 -6.02 -8.08
CA TYR A 85 11.18 -4.86 -7.29
C TYR A 85 12.22 -4.54 -6.20
N ILE A 86 12.65 -5.54 -5.42
CA ILE A 86 13.68 -5.39 -4.38
C ILE A 86 15.04 -4.99 -4.98
N GLN A 87 15.40 -5.55 -6.13
CA GLN A 87 16.63 -5.20 -6.83
C GLN A 87 16.60 -3.77 -7.34
N CYS A 88 15.51 -3.34 -7.96
CA CYS A 88 15.32 -1.96 -8.45
C CYS A 88 15.46 -0.95 -7.29
N MET A 89 14.78 -1.18 -6.17
CA MET A 89 14.86 -0.28 -5.00
C MET A 89 16.28 -0.20 -4.44
N ASN A 90 16.99 -1.33 -4.34
CA ASN A 90 18.37 -1.36 -3.89
C ASN A 90 19.32 -0.65 -4.87
N ALA A 91 19.09 -0.77 -6.17
CA ALA A 91 19.86 -0.08 -7.22
C ALA A 91 19.66 1.43 -7.18
N LYS A 92 18.42 1.90 -6.97
CA LYS A 92 18.06 3.33 -6.86
C LYS A 92 18.40 3.96 -5.51
N GLY A 93 18.85 3.18 -4.52
CA GLY A 93 19.42 3.69 -3.29
C GLY A 93 18.49 3.69 -2.07
N LEU A 94 17.30 3.09 -2.16
CA LEU A 94 16.38 2.95 -1.02
C LEU A 94 16.92 1.99 0.06
N LYS A 95 17.74 1.01 -0.35
CA LYS A 95 18.46 0.03 0.49
C LYS A 95 17.55 -0.73 1.46
N VAL A 96 16.98 -1.83 0.97
CA VAL A 96 15.97 -2.61 1.67
C VAL A 96 16.35 -4.09 1.77
N ASP A 97 15.86 -4.75 2.81
CA ASP A 97 15.89 -6.20 2.99
C ASP A 97 14.49 -6.78 2.77
N PRO A 98 14.34 -7.80 1.90
CA PRO A 98 13.04 -8.41 1.63
C PRO A 98 12.50 -9.19 2.82
N LEU A 99 11.16 -9.22 2.97
CA LEU A 99 10.50 -10.16 3.85
C LEU A 99 10.42 -11.55 3.19
N PRO A 100 10.61 -12.65 3.95
CA PRO A 100 10.64 -14.01 3.38
C PRO A 100 9.36 -14.43 2.66
N ASN A 101 8.22 -13.83 3.01
CA ASN A 101 6.90 -14.13 2.44
C ASN A 101 6.55 -13.24 1.24
N GLY A 102 7.43 -12.33 0.81
CA GLY A 102 7.16 -11.42 -0.31
C GLY A 102 6.21 -10.26 -0.01
N GLU A 103 5.63 -10.20 1.20
CA GLU A 103 4.59 -9.22 1.56
C GLU A 103 5.10 -7.79 1.77
N GLY A 104 6.41 -7.55 1.61
CA GLY A 104 7.00 -6.23 1.79
C GLY A 104 8.49 -6.29 2.07
N TRP A 105 9.04 -5.22 2.63
CA TRP A 105 10.47 -5.09 2.90
C TRP A 105 10.72 -4.20 4.12
N ASN A 106 11.90 -4.30 4.71
CA ASN A 106 12.38 -3.39 5.75
C ASN A 106 13.58 -2.58 5.26
N TYR A 107 13.79 -1.38 5.78
CA TYR A 107 15.05 -0.68 5.54
C TYR A 107 16.23 -1.47 6.10
N LYS A 108 17.35 -1.48 5.36
CA LYS A 108 18.60 -2.04 5.85
C LYS A 108 19.04 -1.31 7.11
N ALA A 109 19.50 -2.06 8.11
CA ALA A 109 19.97 -1.50 9.37
C ALA A 109 21.09 -0.46 9.12
N GLY A 110 20.96 0.70 9.74
CA GLY A 110 21.95 1.79 9.63
C GLY A 110 21.87 2.61 8.33
N THR A 111 20.83 2.42 7.52
CA THR A 111 20.60 3.27 6.34
C THR A 111 19.64 4.41 6.64
N THR A 112 19.87 5.55 5.99
CA THR A 112 18.95 6.68 5.98
C THR A 112 18.20 6.68 4.65
N PRO A 113 16.85 6.60 4.65
CA PRO A 113 16.08 6.65 3.42
C PRO A 113 16.35 7.95 2.64
N PRO A 114 16.44 7.90 1.30
CA PRO A 114 16.55 9.10 0.48
C PRO A 114 15.24 9.91 0.55
N ARG A 115 15.30 11.21 0.23
CA ARG A 115 14.12 12.09 0.26
C ARG A 115 13.02 11.68 -0.71
N ASN A 116 13.38 11.01 -1.80
CA ASN A 116 12.48 10.50 -2.83
C ASN A 116 12.18 9.00 -2.64
N ALA A 117 12.21 8.50 -1.40
CA ALA A 117 11.95 7.09 -1.09
C ALA A 117 10.64 6.59 -1.69
N ASP A 118 9.54 7.30 -1.47
CA ASP A 118 8.21 6.93 -1.97
C ASP A 118 8.15 6.91 -3.50
N GLN A 119 8.88 7.82 -4.16
CA GLN A 119 8.97 7.83 -5.62
C GLN A 119 9.72 6.60 -6.14
N ILE A 120 10.86 6.25 -5.51
CA ILE A 120 11.65 5.07 -5.88
C ILE A 120 10.81 3.80 -5.71
N ASP A 121 10.09 3.71 -4.58
CA ASP A 121 9.20 2.60 -4.26
C ASP A 121 8.14 2.39 -5.35
N GLN A 122 7.38 3.46 -5.66
CA GLN A 122 6.32 3.41 -6.65
C GLN A 122 6.85 3.08 -8.06
N GLU A 123 7.93 3.72 -8.50
CA GLU A 123 8.53 3.46 -9.81
C GLU A 123 8.98 2.00 -9.94
N CYS A 124 9.66 1.47 -8.92
CA CYS A 124 10.14 0.09 -8.94
C CYS A 124 9.01 -0.94 -8.86
N MET A 125 7.93 -0.64 -8.14
CA MET A 125 6.75 -1.51 -8.10
C MET A 125 6.09 -1.57 -9.48
N ILE A 126 5.92 -0.42 -10.16
CA ILE A 126 5.37 -0.37 -11.51
C ILE A 126 6.27 -1.14 -12.48
N GLU A 127 7.58 -0.91 -12.43
CA GLU A 127 8.54 -1.57 -13.33
C GLU A 127 8.50 -3.09 -13.19
N ALA A 128 8.39 -3.61 -11.96
CA ALA A 128 8.41 -5.05 -11.71
C ALA A 128 7.07 -5.77 -11.95
N PHE A 129 5.93 -5.09 -11.76
CA PHE A 129 4.60 -5.71 -11.75
C PHE A 129 3.67 -5.23 -12.88
N SER A 130 4.20 -4.66 -13.97
CA SER A 130 3.39 -4.15 -15.10
C SER A 130 3.59 -4.90 -16.43
N GLU A 131 4.14 -6.12 -16.42
CA GLU A 131 4.27 -6.96 -17.63
C GLU A 131 2.96 -7.64 -18.07
#